data_AF-A0A3Q8FR49-F1
#
_entry.id   AF-A0A3Q8FR49-F1
#
_cell.length_a   1.000
_cell.length_b   1.000
_cell.length_c   1.000
_cell.angle_alpha   90.00
_cell.angle_beta   90.00
_cell.angle_gamma   90.00
#
_symmetry.space_group_name_H-M   'P 1'
#
loop_
_entity.id
_entity.type
_entity.pdbx_description
1 polymer ?
#
loop_
_entity_poly.entity_id
_entity_poly.type
_entity_poly.pdbx_seq_one_letter_code
_entity_poly.pdbx_strand_id
1 'polypeptide(L)'
;MVEAWEALVTRRNGIWNRKGRNFPVPIRPEQRFLLVQQTGNPIARSSLSSAWQRFIRMAMNEGVIEEDERFSMHGLKHWGITYTEGNRGDKQDAVGHKSPTTTGRYDHDMPIVKPPRKR
;
A
#
# COMPACT_ATOMS: atom_id res chain seq x y z
N MET A 1 -9.27 -7.34 5.79
CA MET A 1 -7.79 -7.52 5.82
C MET A 1 -7.36 -8.96 5.66
N VAL A 2 -7.96 -9.91 6.39
CA VAL A 2 -7.66 -11.35 6.27
C VAL A 2 -7.89 -11.86 4.84
N GLU A 3 -9.01 -11.48 4.21
CA GLU A 3 -9.34 -11.90 2.83
C GLU A 3 -8.28 -11.50 1.79
N ALA A 4 -7.79 -10.26 1.84
CA ALA A 4 -6.75 -9.79 0.93
C ALA A 4 -5.44 -10.55 1.13
N TRP A 5 -5.09 -10.84 2.39
CA TRP A 5 -3.92 -11.65 2.72
C TRP A 5 -4.05 -13.07 2.18
N GLU A 6 -5.18 -13.73 2.42
CA GLU A 6 -5.47 -15.07 1.94
C GLU A 6 -5.47 -15.16 0.42
N ALA A 7 -6.05 -14.17 -0.26
CA ALA A 7 -6.03 -14.08 -1.71
C ALA A 7 -4.59 -14.01 -2.26
N LEU A 8 -3.72 -13.21 -1.63
CA LEU A 8 -2.32 -13.09 -2.02
C LEU A 8 -1.54 -14.38 -1.75
N VAL A 9 -1.73 -15.01 -0.59
CA VAL A 9 -1.11 -16.30 -0.25
C VAL A 9 -1.55 -17.38 -1.26
N THR A 10 -2.85 -17.45 -1.55
CA THR A 10 -3.43 -18.39 -2.51
C THR A 10 -2.83 -18.18 -3.89
N ARG A 11 -2.76 -16.93 -4.36
CA ARG A 11 -2.18 -16.59 -5.66
C ARG A 11 -0.70 -16.95 -5.73
N ARG A 12 0.10 -16.63 -4.71
CA ARG A 12 1.53 -16.99 -4.65
C ARG A 12 1.70 -18.50 -4.70
N ASN A 13 0.96 -19.23 -3.89
CA ASN A 13 1.03 -20.70 -3.83
C ASN A 13 0.65 -21.31 -5.19
N GLY A 14 -0.37 -20.79 -5.87
CA GLY A 14 -0.72 -21.23 -7.23
C GLY A 14 0.38 -21.01 -8.26
N ILE A 15 1.17 -19.94 -8.12
CA ILE A 15 2.30 -19.65 -9.02
C ILE A 15 3.49 -20.58 -8.74
N TRP A 16 3.82 -20.81 -7.47
CA TRP A 16 4.97 -21.62 -7.05
C TRP A 16 4.73 -23.12 -7.23
N ASN A 17 3.50 -23.59 -6.98
CA ASN A 17 3.12 -25.01 -7.08
C ASN A 17 2.63 -25.40 -8.49
N ARG A 18 2.74 -24.50 -9.48
CA ARG A 18 2.32 -24.79 -10.85
C ARG A 18 3.12 -25.97 -11.41
N LYS A 19 2.43 -26.95 -12.00
CA LYS A 19 3.05 -28.15 -12.61
C LYS A 19 4.18 -27.74 -13.57
N GLY A 20 5.36 -28.33 -13.38
CA GLY A 20 6.57 -28.01 -14.14
C GLY A 20 7.42 -26.89 -13.55
N ARG A 21 7.02 -26.30 -12.41
CA ARG A 21 7.85 -25.40 -11.62
C ARG A 21 8.18 -26.03 -10.27
N ASN A 22 9.42 -25.85 -9.85
CA ASN A 22 9.89 -26.30 -8.54
C ASN A 22 10.60 -25.14 -7.85
N PHE A 23 9.81 -24.19 -7.34
CA PHE A 23 10.37 -23.10 -6.55
C PHE A 23 10.73 -23.63 -5.16
N PRO A 24 12.01 -23.61 -4.76
CA PRO A 24 12.37 -23.96 -3.40
C PRO A 24 11.78 -22.91 -2.46
N VAL A 25 11.14 -23.36 -1.37
CA VAL A 25 10.71 -22.45 -0.32
C VAL A 25 11.96 -21.95 0.41
N PRO A 26 12.26 -20.65 0.39
CA PRO A 26 13.46 -20.14 1.06
C PRO A 26 13.42 -20.43 2.56
N ILE A 27 14.54 -20.90 3.12
CA ILE A 27 14.65 -21.17 4.56
C ILE A 27 14.42 -19.88 5.36
N ARG A 28 15.00 -18.76 4.89
CA ARG A 28 14.92 -17.45 5.53
C ARG A 28 13.54 -16.80 5.31
N PRO A 29 12.79 -16.46 6.37
CA PRO A 29 11.46 -15.85 6.24
C PRO A 29 11.42 -14.57 5.40
N GLU A 30 12.46 -13.73 5.51
CA GLU A 30 12.58 -12.46 4.79
C GLU A 30 12.71 -12.63 3.26
N GLN A 31 13.00 -13.84 2.78
CA GLN A 31 13.05 -14.16 1.35
C GLN A 31 11.72 -14.72 0.82
N ARG A 32 10.71 -14.91 1.69
CA ARG A 32 9.40 -15.46 1.32
C ARG A 32 8.44 -14.33 0.93
N PHE A 33 8.72 -13.68 -0.19
CA PHE A 33 7.91 -12.57 -0.67
C PHE A 33 6.46 -13.00 -0.94
N LEU A 34 5.51 -12.16 -0.51
CA LEU A 34 4.08 -12.38 -0.75
C LEU A 34 3.68 -11.96 -2.17
N LEU A 35 4.21 -10.84 -2.65
CA LEU A 35 3.97 -10.32 -3.99
C LEU A 35 5.03 -10.84 -4.95
N VAL A 36 4.60 -11.75 -5.84
CA VAL A 36 5.46 -12.37 -6.85
C VAL A 36 4.90 -12.16 -8.25
N GLN A 37 5.81 -12.12 -9.23
CA GLN A 37 5.46 -12.12 -10.64
C GLN A 37 4.88 -13.48 -11.06
N GLN A 38 4.29 -13.55 -12.25
CA GLN A 38 3.81 -14.82 -12.82
C GLN A 38 4.91 -15.87 -13.00
N THR A 39 6.18 -15.45 -13.02
CA THR A 39 7.35 -16.33 -13.08
C THR A 39 7.70 -16.92 -11.71
N GLY A 40 7.20 -16.36 -10.60
CA GLY A 40 7.49 -16.77 -9.23
C GLY A 40 8.52 -15.88 -8.50
N ASN A 41 9.23 -15.02 -9.23
CA ASN A 41 10.20 -14.08 -8.67
C ASN A 41 9.52 -12.90 -7.95
N PRO A 42 10.21 -12.24 -6.99
CA PRO A 42 9.68 -11.04 -6.33
C PRO A 42 9.30 -9.96 -7.34
N ILE A 43 8.21 -9.23 -7.08
CA ILE A 43 7.81 -8.15 -7.97
C ILE A 43 8.80 -6.97 -7.88
N ALA A 44 9.31 -6.54 -9.03
CA ALA A 44 10.10 -5.32 -9.12
C ALA A 44 9.21 -4.08 -9.01
N ARG A 45 9.76 -2.98 -8.47
CA ARG A 45 9.06 -1.69 -8.35
C ARG A 45 8.48 -1.22 -9.68
N SER A 46 9.26 -1.31 -10.77
CA SER A 46 8.83 -0.92 -12.11
C SER A 46 7.65 -1.75 -12.62
N SER A 47 7.64 -3.05 -12.34
CA SER A 47 6.53 -3.94 -12.69
C SER A 47 5.25 -3.56 -11.96
N LEU A 48 5.36 -3.23 -10.66
CA LEU A 48 4.21 -2.79 -9.85
C LEU A 48 3.67 -1.44 -10.35
N SER A 49 4.53 -0.45 -10.60
CA SER A 49 4.13 0.84 -11.17
C SER A 49 3.42 0.69 -12.52
N SER A 50 3.94 -0.20 -13.39
CA SER A 50 3.33 -0.46 -14.69
C SER A 50 1.97 -1.16 -14.58
N ALA A 51 1.84 -2.09 -13.63
CA ALA A 51 0.57 -2.75 -13.34
C ALA A 51 -0.47 -1.75 -12.82
N TRP A 52 -0.06 -0.84 -11.93
CA TRP A 52 -0.90 0.23 -11.41
C TRP A 52 -1.42 1.15 -12.53
N GLN A 53 -0.56 1.59 -13.43
CA GLN A 53 -0.99 2.43 -14.55
C GLN A 53 -2.02 1.72 -15.45
N ARG A 54 -1.84 0.42 -15.72
CA ARG A 54 -2.83 -0.35 -16.48
C ARG A 54 -4.16 -0.46 -15.74
N PHE A 55 -4.11 -0.69 -14.43
CA PHE A 55 -5.29 -0.75 -13.58
C PHE A 55 -6.08 0.58 -13.59
N ILE A 56 -5.41 1.72 -13.40
CA ILE A 56 -6.05 3.05 -13.45
C ILE A 56 -6.69 3.32 -14.82
N ARG A 57 -6.00 2.99 -15.92
CA ARG A 57 -6.57 3.15 -17.27
C ARG A 57 -7.81 2.28 -17.48
N MET A 58 -7.80 1.05 -16.98
CA MET A 58 -8.95 0.15 -17.05
C MET A 58 -10.12 0.70 -16.24
N ALA A 59 -9.87 1.15 -15.01
CA ALA A 59 -10.91 1.73 -14.15
C ALA A 59 -11.60 2.92 -14.81
N MET A 60 -10.86 3.79 -15.49
CA MET A 60 -11.48 4.89 -16.23
C MET A 60 -12.23 4.45 -17.48
N ASN A 61 -11.68 3.51 -18.23
CA ASN A 61 -12.36 2.99 -19.42
C ASN A 61 -13.72 2.35 -19.04
N GLU A 62 -13.80 1.79 -17.83
CA GLU A 62 -15.02 1.22 -17.26
C GLU A 62 -15.91 2.25 -16.54
N GLY A 63 -15.50 3.53 -16.49
CA GLY A 63 -16.25 4.61 -15.84
C GLY A 63 -16.29 4.50 -14.31
N VAL A 64 -15.35 3.78 -13.69
CA VAL A 64 -15.24 3.66 -12.23
C VAL A 64 -14.65 4.94 -11.61
N ILE A 65 -13.78 5.62 -12.36
CA ILE A 65 -13.19 6.90 -12.00
C ILE A 65 -13.09 7.81 -13.23
N GLU A 66 -13.16 9.11 -13.03
CA GLU A 66 -12.90 10.12 -14.05
C GLU A 66 -11.39 10.46 -14.18
N GLU A 67 -11.02 11.23 -15.20
CA GLU A 67 -9.61 11.58 -15.44
C GLU A 67 -9.02 12.46 -14.32
N ASP A 68 -9.82 13.33 -13.72
CA ASP A 68 -9.43 14.19 -12.59
C ASP A 68 -9.35 13.45 -11.25
N GLU A 69 -10.01 12.30 -11.15
CA GLU A 69 -9.94 11.39 -10.01
C GLU A 69 -8.72 10.45 -10.08
N ARG A 70 -7.87 10.57 -11.10
CA ARG A 70 -6.64 9.78 -11.22
C ARG A 70 -5.68 10.02 -10.08
N PHE A 71 -5.10 8.93 -9.60
CA PHE A 71 -4.05 8.98 -8.59
C PHE A 71 -2.93 7.97 -8.84
N SER A 72 -1.73 8.36 -8.41
CA SER A 72 -0.56 7.50 -8.45
C SER A 72 -0.60 6.48 -7.30
N MET A 73 0.24 5.45 -7.38
CA MET A 73 0.42 4.52 -6.26
C MET A 73 0.93 5.22 -4.99
N HIS A 74 1.65 6.34 -5.12
CA HIS A 74 2.03 7.16 -3.96
C HIS A 74 0.82 7.93 -3.38
N GLY A 75 -0.19 8.20 -4.21
CA GLY A 75 -1.48 8.74 -3.78
C GLY A 75 -2.19 7.86 -2.75
N LEU A 76 -2.08 6.53 -2.84
CA LEU A 76 -2.59 5.62 -1.80
C LEU A 76 -1.95 5.88 -0.44
N LYS A 77 -0.63 6.13 -0.42
CA LYS A 77 0.09 6.47 0.81
C LYS A 77 -0.41 7.80 1.36
N HIS A 78 -0.59 8.81 0.51
CA HIS A 78 -1.15 10.10 0.93
C HIS A 78 -2.52 9.95 1.55
N TRP A 79 -3.42 9.26 0.85
CA TRP A 79 -4.77 8.99 1.33
C TRP A 79 -4.75 8.27 2.68
N GLY A 80 -3.94 7.21 2.80
CA GLY A 80 -3.77 6.50 4.06
C GLY A 80 -3.36 7.41 5.23
N ILE A 81 -2.41 8.34 5.02
CA ILE A 81 -1.99 9.28 6.08
C ILE A 81 -3.12 10.26 6.43
N THR A 82 -3.75 10.85 5.42
CA THR A 82 -4.78 11.87 5.63
C THR A 82 -5.96 11.31 6.42
N TYR A 83 -6.39 10.08 6.12
CA TYR A 83 -7.52 9.42 6.77
C TYR A 83 -7.15 8.53 7.96
N THR A 84 -5.87 8.51 8.39
CA THR A 84 -5.49 7.82 9.63
C THR A 84 -6.08 8.56 10.82
N GLU A 85 -6.92 7.88 11.60
CA GLU A 85 -7.51 8.44 12.81
C GLU A 85 -6.45 8.79 13.87
N GLY A 86 -6.73 9.81 14.68
CA GLY A 86 -5.87 10.22 15.78
C GLY A 86 -5.21 11.58 15.56
N ASN A 87 -4.19 11.85 16.35
CA ASN A 87 -3.42 13.08 16.27
C ASN A 87 -2.25 12.94 15.28
N ARG A 88 -1.58 14.06 15.00
CA ARG A 88 -0.45 14.10 14.07
C ARG A 88 0.69 13.13 14.40
N GLY A 89 0.94 12.87 15.69
CA GLY A 89 1.90 11.88 16.16
C GLY A 89 1.51 10.47 15.74
N ASP A 90 0.23 10.10 15.94
CA ASP A 90 -0.31 8.81 15.51
C ASP A 90 -0.17 8.62 13.99
N LYS A 91 -0.49 9.67 13.22
CA LYS A 91 -0.30 9.69 11.75
C LYS A 91 1.19 9.55 11.37
N GLN A 92 2.10 10.17 12.13
CA GLN A 92 3.55 10.10 11.89
C GLN A 92 4.12 8.70 12.15
N ASP A 93 3.67 8.04 13.23
CA ASP A 93 4.11 6.70 13.59
C ASP A 93 3.57 5.66 12.59
N ALA A 94 2.30 5.77 12.19
CA ALA A 94 1.67 4.88 11.22
C ALA A 94 2.39 4.87 9.85
N VAL A 95 2.90 6.01 9.43
CA VAL A 95 3.60 6.17 8.14
C VAL A 95 5.12 6.00 8.26
N GLY A 96 5.65 5.99 9.48
CA GLY A 96 7.09 5.89 9.75
C GLY A 96 7.91 7.11 9.31
N HIS A 97 7.34 8.32 9.37
CA HIS A 97 8.11 9.53 9.06
C HIS A 97 9.06 9.89 10.19
N LYS A 98 10.34 10.06 9.88
CA LYS A 98 11.35 10.53 10.84
C LYS A 98 11.11 11.98 11.30
N SER A 99 10.58 12.83 10.42
CA SER A 99 10.35 14.25 10.71
C SER A 99 8.86 14.61 10.73
N PRO A 100 8.37 15.30 11.76
CA PRO A 100 7.00 15.82 11.83
C PRO A 100 6.64 16.81 10.70
N THR A 101 7.65 17.44 10.09
CA THR A 101 7.44 18.36 8.95
C THR A 101 6.97 17.62 7.70
N THR A 102 7.36 16.35 7.54
CA THR A 102 6.95 15.53 6.39
C THR A 102 5.51 15.08 6.54
N THR A 103 5.09 14.68 7.74
CA THR A 103 3.68 14.35 8.06
C THR A 103 2.77 15.56 7.87
N GLY A 104 3.26 16.77 8.16
CA GLY A 104 2.51 18.01 7.99
C GLY A 104 2.07 18.37 6.59
N ARG A 105 2.68 17.78 5.57
CA ARG A 105 2.23 17.99 4.19
C ARG A 105 0.93 17.25 3.87
N TYR A 106 0.54 16.30 4.71
CA TYR A 106 -0.60 15.40 4.50
C TYR A 106 -1.67 15.53 5.58
N ASP A 107 -1.31 16.15 6.71
CA ASP A 107 -2.19 16.42 7.84
C ASP A 107 -2.89 17.77 7.63
N HIS A 108 -4.03 17.72 6.95
CA HIS A 108 -4.84 18.89 6.61
C HIS A 108 -5.84 19.27 7.70
N ASP A 109 -5.96 18.46 8.75
CA ASP A 109 -6.93 18.67 9.82
C ASP A 109 -6.46 19.75 10.79
N MET A 110 -7.39 20.58 11.26
CA MET A 110 -7.12 21.51 12.34
C MET A 110 -7.28 20.76 13.68
N PRO A 111 -6.21 20.64 14.50
CA PRO A 111 -6.28 19.84 15.72
C PRO A 111 -7.20 20.52 16.74
N ILE A 112 -8.23 19.80 17.18
CA ILE A 112 -9.09 20.24 18.29
C ILE A 112 -8.38 19.88 19.60
N VAL A 113 -7.83 20.88 20.29
CA VAL A 113 -7.13 20.71 21.57
C VAL A 113 -8.00 21.14 22.73
N LYS A 114 -7.85 20.48 23.88
CA LYS A 114 -8.50 20.90 25.13
C LYS A 114 -7.94 22.25 25.58
N PRO A 115 -8.76 23.17 26.12
CA PRO A 115 -8.27 24.41 26.69
C PRO A 115 -7.30 24.12 27.84
N PRO A 116 -6.30 25.01 28.09
CA PRO A 116 -5.37 24.83 29.19
C PRO A 116 -6.11 24.78 30.52
N ARG A 117 -5.73 23.85 31.42
CA ARG A 117 -6.25 23.86 32.81
C ARG A 117 -5.82 25.16 33.47
N LYS A 118 -6.77 25.85 34.11
CA LYS A 118 -6.45 26.95 35.04
C LYS A 118 -5.47 26.40 36.08
N ARG A 119 -4.37 27.12 36.28
CA ARG A 119 -3.38 26.87 37.32
C ARG A 119 -4.01 26.96 38.70
#